data_AF-A0A7S3PWY6-F1
#
_entry.id   AF-A0A7S3PWY6-F1
#
_cell.length_a   1.000
_cell.length_b   1.000
_cell.length_c   1.000
_cell.angle_alpha   90.00
_cell.angle_beta   90.00
_cell.angle_gamma   90.00
#
_symmetry.space_group_name_H-M   'P 1'
#
loop_
_entity.id
_entity.type
_entity.pdbx_description
1 polymer ?
#
loop_
_entity_poly.entity_id
_entity_poly.type
_entity_poly.pdbx_seq_one_letter_code
_entity_poly.pdbx_strand_id
1 'polypeptide(L)'
;MPVRLRLSIHNIVYTTLLLMNFAKVRSLSSSTRNSMTMNNNNSNLKTSAKSLTISWFRQDLRLHDNPQLNAAVQQSNRATKNDVSKGIVPVYCFDPRFIGGDKYTKLGSQKCGVLRAKFILESVEDLRKNLEKNGSGLVVACGKAEDIFGTMCKSIDTEVMNQNNGNGDGDGVGIEPHVLVQEEPCSEEARVDKAVKRSVKTFKSGASGSFESVWGASLYDIDDLPYAEGFNGIPDTFTPFRNKVEKNCKIPPPRPIPTKASIALPKNSAVLSVLSGESENYSIENCSLSYMPSLKDLGYTQDEIDFAENPTTKGVMKFEGGETAGLRRVQDYIFDKDLLKIYFDTRNGMLGGDYSTKFSPWLALGCISPR
;
A
#
# COMPACT_ATOMS: atom_id res chain seq x y z
N MET A 1 34.08 -53.95 -5.24
CA MET A 1 33.92 -52.72 -4.41
C MET A 1 33.46 -51.60 -5.32
N PRO A 2 32.37 -50.90 -4.94
CA PRO A 2 32.55 -49.51 -4.49
C PRO A 2 31.86 -49.25 -3.14
N VAL A 3 32.31 -48.19 -2.46
CA VAL A 3 31.98 -47.89 -1.06
C VAL A 3 30.62 -47.17 -0.95
N ARG A 4 29.70 -47.71 -0.15
CA ARG A 4 28.51 -47.00 0.32
C ARG A 4 28.85 -46.17 1.55
N LEU A 5 28.78 -44.84 1.44
CA LEU A 5 28.73 -43.95 2.60
C LEU A 5 27.28 -43.78 3.06
N ARG A 6 26.94 -44.44 4.17
CA ARG A 6 25.83 -44.01 5.05
C ARG A 6 26.39 -42.93 5.98
N LEU A 7 25.64 -41.84 6.18
CA LEU A 7 25.84 -40.92 7.31
C LEU A 7 24.54 -40.81 8.10
N SER A 8 24.69 -40.82 9.42
CA SER A 8 23.61 -40.96 10.39
C SER A 8 23.19 -39.61 10.99
N ILE A 9 22.06 -39.63 11.69
CA ILE A 9 21.33 -38.50 12.29
C ILE A 9 21.94 -38.12 13.67
N HIS A 10 21.65 -36.89 14.14
CA HIS A 10 22.00 -36.23 15.44
C HIS A 10 23.37 -35.52 15.43
N ASN A 11 23.58 -34.28 15.91
CA ASN A 11 22.90 -33.37 16.86
C ASN A 11 23.31 -31.88 16.58
N ILE A 12 22.72 -30.78 17.09
CA ILE A 12 21.38 -30.43 17.66
C ILE A 12 21.30 -28.88 17.86
N VAL A 13 20.11 -28.30 18.15
CA VAL A 13 19.84 -26.93 18.69
C VAL A 13 20.28 -25.69 17.87
N TYR A 14 19.30 -24.93 17.34
CA TYR A 14 19.13 -23.47 17.58
C TYR A 14 17.85 -22.89 16.89
N THR A 15 16.65 -23.33 17.28
CA THR A 15 15.39 -22.78 16.69
C THR A 15 14.19 -22.71 17.65
N THR A 16 14.38 -22.22 18.87
CA THR A 16 13.29 -22.11 19.86
C THR A 16 13.15 -20.70 20.45
N LEU A 17 12.89 -19.69 19.61
CA LEU A 17 12.57 -18.33 20.08
C LEU A 17 11.70 -17.47 19.15
N LEU A 18 11.13 -18.03 18.07
CA LEU A 18 10.22 -17.32 17.17
C LEU A 18 8.71 -17.64 17.38
N LEU A 19 8.40 -18.64 18.20
CA LEU A 19 7.08 -19.31 18.19
C LEU A 19 6.07 -18.88 19.28
N MET A 20 6.42 -17.94 20.18
CA MET A 20 5.52 -17.56 21.29
C MET A 20 4.73 -16.26 21.13
N ASN A 21 5.02 -15.42 20.12
CA ASN A 21 4.40 -14.09 20.01
C ASN A 21 3.17 -13.98 19.07
N PHE A 22 2.80 -15.04 18.34
CA PHE A 22 1.63 -15.00 17.44
C PHE A 22 0.33 -15.59 18.02
N ALA A 23 0.42 -16.39 19.10
CA ALA A 23 -0.74 -17.13 19.63
C ALA A 23 -1.53 -16.40 20.75
N LYS A 24 -1.06 -15.25 21.27
CA LYS A 24 -1.56 -14.69 22.55
C LYS A 24 -2.41 -13.41 22.44
N VAL A 25 -2.85 -13.02 21.25
CA VAL A 25 -3.60 -11.75 21.01
C VAL A 25 -5.06 -11.97 20.55
N ARG A 26 -5.48 -13.21 20.22
CA ARG A 26 -6.85 -13.51 19.74
C ARG A 26 -7.63 -14.46 20.68
N SER A 27 -7.69 -14.16 21.97
CA SER A 27 -8.82 -14.58 22.82
C SER A 27 -9.03 -13.61 24.00
N LEU A 28 -10.08 -12.80 23.92
CA LEU A 28 -10.73 -12.09 25.05
C LEU A 28 -11.97 -11.35 24.54
N SER A 29 -13.00 -12.10 24.16
CA SER A 29 -14.33 -11.57 23.82
C SER A 29 -15.43 -12.38 24.48
N SER A 30 -15.59 -12.23 25.80
CA SER A 30 -16.83 -12.56 26.50
C SER A 30 -16.94 -11.87 27.88
N SER A 31 -17.97 -11.05 27.99
CA SER A 31 -18.85 -10.89 29.16
C SER A 31 -18.26 -10.85 30.58
N THR A 32 -18.09 -9.63 31.12
CA THR A 32 -18.34 -9.34 32.54
C THR A 32 -19.15 -8.06 32.69
N ARG A 33 -20.42 -8.16 33.11
CA ARG A 33 -21.14 -7.03 33.73
C ARG A 33 -20.60 -6.87 35.15
N ASN A 34 -20.27 -5.66 35.59
CA ASN A 34 -20.49 -5.30 36.99
C ASN A 34 -20.57 -3.79 37.24
N SER A 35 -21.40 -3.46 38.23
CA SER A 35 -21.74 -2.19 38.89
C SER A 35 -21.09 -0.87 38.44
N MET A 36 -21.95 0.15 38.29
CA MET A 36 -21.56 1.56 38.42
C MET A 36 -21.01 1.86 39.82
N THR A 37 -19.95 2.67 39.87
CA THR A 37 -19.71 3.60 40.98
C THR A 37 -19.24 4.91 40.36
N MET A 38 -20.06 5.96 40.45
CA MET A 38 -19.68 7.30 40.00
C MET A 38 -18.55 7.83 40.88
N ASN A 39 -17.40 8.19 40.29
CA ASN A 39 -16.39 8.96 40.99
C ASN A 39 -15.95 10.13 40.10
N ASN A 40 -16.38 11.34 40.50
CA ASN A 40 -16.34 12.54 39.68
C ASN A 40 -15.03 13.31 39.92
N ASN A 41 -13.95 12.87 39.27
CA ASN A 41 -12.65 13.55 39.35
C ASN A 41 -12.39 14.39 38.10
N ASN A 42 -12.45 15.71 38.26
CA ASN A 42 -11.84 16.66 37.33
C ASN A 42 -10.33 16.38 37.24
N SER A 43 -9.90 15.73 36.16
CA SER A 43 -8.50 15.65 35.76
C SER A 43 -8.26 16.61 34.59
N ASN A 44 -7.11 17.30 34.62
CA ASN A 44 -6.72 18.24 33.59
C ASN A 44 -6.78 17.57 32.20
N LEU A 45 -7.61 18.09 31.32
CA LEU A 45 -7.63 17.76 29.89
C LEU A 45 -6.32 18.23 29.25
N LYS A 46 -5.26 17.43 29.38
CA LYS A 46 -4.15 17.44 28.42
C LYS A 46 -4.78 17.12 27.06
N THR A 47 -4.90 18.12 26.22
CA THR A 47 -5.35 17.98 24.83
C THR A 47 -4.48 16.96 24.11
N SER A 48 -5.04 15.79 23.83
CA SER A 48 -4.32 14.67 23.22
C SER A 48 -3.91 14.97 21.79
N ALA A 49 -2.78 14.41 21.35
CA ALA A 49 -2.36 14.43 19.95
C ALA A 49 -3.48 13.90 19.03
N LYS A 50 -3.53 14.42 17.80
CA LYS A 50 -4.64 14.18 16.88
C LYS A 50 -4.25 13.20 15.78
N SER A 51 -5.08 12.17 15.57
CA SER A 51 -4.72 11.07 14.66
C SER A 51 -4.72 11.49 13.19
N LEU A 52 -3.55 11.52 12.54
CA LEU A 52 -3.43 11.81 11.12
C LEU A 52 -3.51 10.52 10.30
N THR A 53 -4.57 10.34 9.51
CA THR A 53 -4.72 9.12 8.68
C THR A 53 -3.87 9.21 7.43
N ILE A 54 -2.91 8.30 7.27
CA ILE A 54 -2.01 8.22 6.11
C ILE A 54 -2.32 6.94 5.33
N SER A 55 -2.57 7.09 4.03
CA SER A 55 -2.96 6.02 3.11
C SER A 55 -1.78 5.69 2.20
N TRP A 56 -0.99 4.67 2.55
CA TRP A 56 0.21 4.29 1.81
C TRP A 56 -0.12 3.29 0.69
N PHE A 57 0.04 3.75 -0.55
CA PHE A 57 -0.12 2.95 -1.77
C PHE A 57 1.19 2.29 -2.20
N ARG A 58 1.09 1.07 -2.75
CA ARG A 58 2.17 0.28 -3.37
C ARG A 58 1.70 -0.43 -4.66
N GLN A 59 1.32 -1.70 -4.57
CA GLN A 59 0.75 -2.53 -5.64
C GLN A 59 -0.79 -2.59 -5.56
N ASP A 60 -1.40 -1.46 -5.21
CA ASP A 60 -2.85 -1.25 -5.02
C ASP A 60 -3.31 0.08 -5.64
N LEU A 61 -2.74 0.44 -6.81
CA LEU A 61 -2.87 1.75 -7.48
C LEU A 61 -4.27 1.97 -8.13
N ARG A 62 -5.33 1.91 -7.31
CA ARG A 62 -6.73 2.08 -7.72
C ARG A 62 -7.59 2.67 -6.61
N LEU A 63 -8.75 3.24 -6.97
CA LEU A 63 -9.81 3.64 -6.04
C LEU A 63 -10.92 2.59 -5.90
N HIS A 64 -11.24 1.83 -6.95
CA HIS A 64 -12.24 0.76 -6.86
C HIS A 64 -11.73 -0.45 -6.06
N ASP A 65 -12.62 -1.08 -5.29
CA ASP A 65 -12.32 -2.26 -4.48
C ASP A 65 -11.00 -2.17 -3.69
N ASN A 66 -10.65 -0.98 -3.19
CA ASN A 66 -9.44 -0.78 -2.41
C ASN A 66 -9.78 -0.92 -0.90
N PRO A 67 -9.38 -2.03 -0.24
CA PRO A 67 -9.72 -2.25 1.17
C PRO A 67 -8.90 -1.35 2.11
N GLN A 68 -7.66 -1.04 1.75
CA GLN A 68 -6.76 -0.14 2.47
C GLN A 68 -7.36 1.28 2.50
N LEU A 69 -7.83 1.78 1.35
CA LEU A 69 -8.43 3.12 1.25
C LEU A 69 -9.80 3.16 1.95
N ASN A 70 -10.60 2.09 1.87
CA ASN A 70 -11.84 1.97 2.63
C ASN A 70 -11.60 1.96 4.15
N ALA A 71 -10.54 1.32 4.64
CA ALA A 71 -10.13 1.39 6.05
C ALA A 71 -9.70 2.81 6.44
N ALA A 72 -8.97 3.52 5.57
CA ALA A 72 -8.57 4.90 5.80
C ALA A 72 -9.78 5.85 5.89
N VAL A 73 -10.82 5.65 5.08
CA VAL A 73 -12.10 6.36 5.19
C VAL A 73 -12.78 6.08 6.54
N GLN A 74 -12.79 4.83 7.01
CA GLN A 74 -13.38 4.47 8.30
C GLN A 74 -12.62 5.10 9.48
N GLN A 75 -11.28 5.08 9.46
CA GLN A 75 -10.44 5.75 10.47
C GLN A 75 -10.66 7.27 10.46
N SER A 76 -10.59 7.91 9.29
CA SER A 76 -10.82 9.35 9.13
C SER A 76 -12.25 9.78 9.51
N ASN A 77 -13.23 8.87 9.52
CA ASN A 77 -14.59 9.13 9.99
C ASN A 77 -14.76 9.08 11.51
N ARG A 78 -13.75 8.65 12.27
CA ARG A 78 -13.72 8.78 13.74
C ARG A 78 -13.41 10.21 14.20
N ALA A 79 -12.81 11.03 13.32
CA ALA A 79 -12.49 12.43 13.55
C ALA A 79 -13.72 13.36 13.47
N THR A 80 -13.75 14.41 14.31
CA THR A 80 -14.78 15.46 14.24
C THR A 80 -14.56 16.39 13.05
N LYS A 81 -15.62 17.04 12.55
CA LYS A 81 -15.60 17.76 11.24
C LYS A 81 -14.55 18.87 11.08
N ASN A 82 -14.06 19.46 12.18
CA ASN A 82 -13.14 20.61 12.18
C ASN A 82 -11.77 20.26 12.77
N ASP A 83 -11.40 18.97 12.76
CA ASP A 83 -10.16 18.50 13.37
C ASP A 83 -9.02 18.33 12.35
N VAL A 84 -7.77 18.45 12.79
CA VAL A 84 -6.54 18.08 12.05
C VAL A 84 -6.62 16.63 11.57
N SER A 85 -7.26 15.78 12.37
CA SER A 85 -7.51 14.37 12.08
C SER A 85 -8.56 14.13 10.98
N LYS A 86 -9.29 15.16 10.52
CA LYS A 86 -10.31 15.04 9.47
C LYS A 86 -9.70 15.21 8.08
N GLY A 87 -9.28 14.09 7.51
CA GLY A 87 -8.81 13.93 6.15
C GLY A 87 -8.08 12.61 5.97
N ILE A 88 -7.57 12.36 4.77
CA ILE A 88 -6.65 11.27 4.48
C ILE A 88 -5.47 11.86 3.73
N VAL A 89 -4.25 11.40 4.00
CA VAL A 89 -3.05 11.73 3.22
C VAL A 89 -2.65 10.52 2.36
N PRO A 90 -3.02 10.47 1.07
CA PRO A 90 -2.50 9.47 0.15
C PRO A 90 -0.99 9.67 -0.11
N VAL A 91 -0.22 8.60 -0.02
CA VAL A 91 1.23 8.61 -0.22
C VAL A 91 1.67 7.45 -1.11
N TYR A 92 2.52 7.72 -2.10
CA TYR A 92 3.24 6.72 -2.88
C TYR A 92 4.75 7.01 -2.88
N CYS A 93 5.59 5.99 -2.70
CA CYS A 93 7.05 6.13 -2.70
C CYS A 93 7.70 5.30 -3.82
N PHE A 94 8.38 5.98 -4.74
CA PHE A 94 9.36 5.39 -5.65
C PHE A 94 10.60 4.98 -4.84
N ASP A 95 10.61 3.73 -4.38
CA ASP A 95 11.65 3.24 -3.47
C ASP A 95 12.89 2.74 -4.24
N PRO A 96 14.09 3.31 -3.97
CA PRO A 96 15.32 2.95 -4.69
C PRO A 96 15.81 1.52 -4.40
N ARG A 97 15.11 0.73 -3.58
CA ARG A 97 15.36 -0.73 -3.45
C ARG A 97 14.67 -1.55 -4.55
N PHE A 98 13.62 -1.01 -5.17
CA PHE A 98 12.75 -1.74 -6.10
C PHE A 98 12.75 -1.18 -7.52
N ILE A 99 13.01 0.13 -7.68
CA ILE A 99 12.99 0.83 -8.96
C ILE A 99 14.22 1.74 -9.11
N GLY A 100 14.70 1.85 -10.34
CA GLY A 100 15.82 2.70 -10.74
C GLY A 100 16.78 1.99 -11.71
N GLY A 101 17.36 2.73 -12.65
CA GLY A 101 18.22 2.17 -13.72
C GLY A 101 19.54 1.57 -13.21
N ASP A 102 20.02 2.02 -12.05
CA ASP A 102 21.21 1.50 -11.37
C ASP A 102 20.93 0.36 -10.37
N LYS A 103 19.67 -0.11 -10.27
CA LYS A 103 19.27 -1.11 -9.28
C LYS A 103 19.24 -2.51 -9.89
N TYR A 104 20.09 -3.39 -9.37
CA TYR A 104 20.26 -4.75 -9.89
C TYR A 104 19.92 -5.83 -8.84
N THR A 105 19.43 -6.96 -9.33
CA THR A 105 19.26 -8.20 -8.56
C THR A 105 20.63 -8.83 -8.25
N LYS A 106 20.66 -9.80 -7.31
CA LYS A 106 21.89 -10.56 -6.97
C LYS A 106 22.53 -11.31 -8.15
N LEU A 107 21.80 -11.50 -9.25
CA LEU A 107 22.27 -12.18 -10.47
C LEU A 107 22.54 -11.20 -11.63
N GLY A 108 22.58 -9.89 -11.37
CA GLY A 108 22.99 -8.87 -12.35
C GLY A 108 21.90 -8.39 -13.33
N SER A 109 20.67 -8.91 -13.26
CA SER A 109 19.53 -8.32 -14.01
C SER A 109 18.99 -7.08 -13.29
N GLN A 110 18.57 -6.04 -14.01
CA GLN A 110 17.89 -4.87 -13.43
C GLN A 110 16.66 -5.30 -12.60
N LYS A 111 16.48 -4.68 -11.43
CA LYS A 111 15.38 -4.94 -10.49
C LYS A 111 14.03 -4.44 -11.04
N CYS A 112 14.07 -3.35 -11.80
CA CYS A 112 12.97 -2.83 -12.60
C CYS A 112 13.54 -2.38 -13.95
N GLY A 113 13.21 -3.09 -15.03
CA GLY A 113 13.53 -2.62 -16.38
C GLY A 113 12.65 -1.44 -16.78
N VAL A 114 13.16 -0.57 -17.64
CA VAL A 114 12.53 0.71 -18.01
C VAL A 114 11.07 0.59 -18.48
N LEU A 115 10.69 -0.46 -19.20
CA LEU A 115 9.29 -0.70 -19.61
C LEU A 115 8.33 -0.83 -18.42
N ARG A 116 8.76 -1.52 -17.35
CA ARG A 116 7.97 -1.64 -16.11
C ARG A 116 7.99 -0.34 -15.33
N ALA A 117 9.11 0.36 -15.30
CA ALA A 117 9.22 1.67 -14.65
C ALA A 117 8.28 2.71 -15.27
N LYS A 118 8.20 2.75 -16.60
CA LYS A 118 7.26 3.60 -17.35
C LYS A 118 5.81 3.28 -17.02
N PHE A 119 5.45 1.99 -17.02
CA PHE A 119 4.10 1.55 -16.66
C PHE A 119 3.74 1.85 -15.19
N ILE A 120 4.70 1.77 -14.26
CA ILE A 120 4.53 2.20 -12.86
C ILE A 120 4.28 3.72 -12.80
N LEU A 121 5.13 4.53 -13.45
CA LEU A 121 5.01 5.99 -13.48
C LEU A 121 3.65 6.43 -14.03
N GLU A 122 3.23 5.87 -15.18
CA GLU A 122 1.89 6.07 -15.74
C GLU A 122 0.76 5.69 -14.77
N SER A 123 0.95 4.61 -14.00
CA SER A 123 -0.06 4.15 -13.02
C SER A 123 -0.18 5.05 -11.79
N VAL A 124 0.94 5.58 -11.29
CA VAL A 124 0.96 6.52 -10.16
C VAL A 124 0.40 7.88 -10.58
N GLU A 125 0.68 8.31 -11.81
CA GLU A 125 0.13 9.51 -12.42
C GLU A 125 -1.40 9.42 -12.64
N ASP A 126 -1.91 8.27 -13.09
CA ASP A 126 -3.36 8.02 -13.17
C ASP A 126 -4.03 7.97 -11.78
N LEU A 127 -3.39 7.32 -10.80
CA LEU A 127 -3.87 7.33 -9.41
C LEU A 127 -3.97 8.76 -8.85
N ARG A 128 -2.95 9.60 -9.07
CA ARG A 128 -2.99 11.04 -8.70
C ARG A 128 -4.21 11.72 -9.33
N LYS A 129 -4.37 11.62 -10.64
CA LYS A 129 -5.50 12.23 -11.37
C LYS A 129 -6.85 11.76 -10.85
N ASN A 130 -6.98 10.48 -10.53
CA ASN A 130 -8.22 9.92 -9.96
C ASN A 130 -8.47 10.41 -8.53
N LEU A 131 -7.44 10.59 -7.69
CA LEU A 131 -7.56 11.21 -6.36
C LEU A 131 -7.95 12.69 -6.43
N GLU A 132 -7.27 13.48 -7.28
CA GLU A 132 -7.53 14.91 -7.50
C GLU A 132 -8.93 15.18 -8.07
N LYS A 133 -9.34 14.40 -9.07
CA LYS A 133 -10.71 14.42 -9.62
C LYS A 133 -11.77 14.16 -8.54
N ASN A 134 -11.40 13.46 -7.49
CA ASN A 134 -12.24 13.20 -6.32
C ASN A 134 -11.95 14.13 -5.11
N GLY A 135 -11.28 15.26 -5.31
CA GLY A 135 -11.09 16.28 -4.25
C GLY A 135 -10.05 15.92 -3.19
N SER A 136 -9.14 15.01 -3.53
CA SER A 136 -7.96 14.64 -2.73
C SER A 136 -6.68 15.09 -3.45
N GLY A 137 -5.55 14.45 -3.15
CA GLY A 137 -4.29 14.57 -3.88
C GLY A 137 -3.38 13.37 -3.57
N LEU A 138 -2.25 13.24 -4.25
CA LEU A 138 -1.28 12.17 -3.99
C LEU A 138 0.10 12.76 -3.70
N VAL A 139 0.56 12.58 -2.45
CA VAL A 139 1.95 12.85 -2.08
C VAL A 139 2.79 11.77 -2.75
N VAL A 140 3.62 12.17 -3.70
CA VAL A 140 4.58 11.27 -4.34
C VAL A 140 5.95 11.59 -3.80
N ALA A 141 6.72 10.56 -3.46
CA ALA A 141 8.09 10.68 -3.00
C ALA A 141 9.04 9.78 -3.79
N CYS A 142 10.32 10.15 -3.88
CA CYS A 142 11.40 9.27 -4.32
C CYS A 142 12.42 9.10 -3.17
N GLY A 143 12.59 7.87 -2.69
CA GLY A 143 13.39 7.58 -1.49
C GLY A 143 12.90 6.35 -0.75
N LYS A 144 13.65 5.89 0.26
CA LYS A 144 13.23 4.75 1.08
C LYS A 144 11.99 5.13 1.89
N ALA A 145 10.96 4.30 1.86
CA ALA A 145 9.70 4.60 2.55
C ALA A 145 9.89 4.93 4.05
N GLU A 146 10.74 4.21 4.79
CA GLU A 146 10.97 4.51 6.21
C GLU A 146 11.56 5.90 6.48
N ASP A 147 12.42 6.39 5.59
CA ASP A 147 13.08 7.69 5.71
C ASP A 147 12.11 8.83 5.35
N ILE A 148 11.34 8.64 4.26
CA ILE A 148 10.27 9.57 3.84
C ILE A 148 9.20 9.69 4.92
N PHE A 149 8.60 8.58 5.35
CA PHE A 149 7.53 8.60 6.37
C PHE A 149 8.05 9.13 7.71
N GLY A 150 9.27 8.76 8.10
CA GLY A 150 9.90 9.24 9.33
C GLY A 150 10.17 10.74 9.34
N THR A 151 10.56 11.30 8.20
CA THR A 151 10.80 12.74 8.03
C THR A 151 9.47 13.48 7.96
N MET A 152 8.59 13.09 7.04
CA MET A 152 7.28 13.71 6.81
C MET A 152 6.43 13.78 8.08
N CYS A 153 6.32 12.69 8.84
CA CYS A 153 5.53 12.72 10.08
C CYS A 153 6.11 13.66 11.14
N LYS A 154 7.45 13.78 11.24
CA LYS A 154 8.11 14.69 12.20
C LYS A 154 8.02 16.16 11.78
N SER A 155 8.13 16.42 10.47
CA SER A 155 7.88 17.74 9.88
C SER A 155 6.46 18.21 10.19
N ILE A 156 5.45 17.37 9.94
CA ILE A 156 4.05 17.69 10.22
C ILE A 156 3.80 17.85 11.73
N ASP A 157 4.32 16.96 12.58
CA ASP A 157 4.22 17.06 14.06
C ASP A 157 4.78 18.39 14.56
N THR A 158 5.97 18.79 14.08
CA THR A 158 6.62 20.03 14.48
C THR A 158 5.87 21.27 13.97
N GLU A 159 5.46 21.30 12.70
CA GLU A 159 4.73 22.44 12.12
C GLU A 159 3.35 22.63 12.78
N VAL A 160 2.64 21.54 13.06
CA VAL A 160 1.34 21.58 13.77
C VAL A 160 1.52 22.04 15.23
N MET A 161 2.58 21.60 15.92
CA MET A 161 2.91 22.11 17.26
C MET A 161 3.22 23.62 17.22
N ASN A 162 4.03 24.09 16.26
CA ASN A 162 4.37 25.50 16.09
C ASN A 162 3.11 26.35 15.85
N GLN A 163 2.23 25.91 14.93
CA GLN A 163 0.96 26.57 14.64
C GLN A 163 0.04 26.64 15.87
N ASN A 164 -0.02 25.59 16.67
CA ASN A 164 -0.88 25.55 17.87
C ASN A 164 -0.32 26.40 19.03
N ASN A 165 1.00 26.63 19.08
CA ASN A 165 1.67 27.34 20.19
C ASN A 165 1.80 28.85 20.00
N GLY A 166 1.91 29.35 18.76
CA GLY A 166 2.08 30.78 18.49
C GLY A 166 3.39 31.36 19.02
N ASN A 167 4.53 30.99 18.42
CA ASN A 167 5.86 31.56 18.68
C ASN A 167 6.38 31.49 20.13
N GLY A 168 5.99 30.48 20.93
CA GLY A 168 6.47 30.30 22.30
C GLY A 168 6.71 28.85 22.71
N ASP A 169 7.61 28.65 23.70
CA ASP A 169 8.11 27.37 24.23
C ASP A 169 7.07 26.56 25.05
N GLY A 170 5.91 26.26 24.45
CA GLY A 170 4.84 25.47 25.07
C GLY A 170 4.84 23.98 24.67
N ASP A 171 4.25 23.13 25.53
CA ASP A 171 3.92 21.72 25.23
C ASP A 171 2.80 21.64 24.17
N GLY A 172 3.17 21.88 22.90
CA GLY A 172 2.24 21.94 21.79
C GLY A 172 1.58 20.60 21.46
N VAL A 173 0.32 20.64 21.04
CA VAL A 173 -0.40 19.43 20.62
C VAL A 173 -0.02 19.08 19.19
N GLY A 174 0.75 18.02 19.03
CA GLY A 174 1.17 17.48 17.73
C GLY A 174 0.20 16.47 17.12
N ILE A 175 0.73 15.61 16.25
CA ILE A 175 -0.05 14.57 15.55
C ILE A 175 0.29 13.15 16.02
N GLU A 176 -0.64 12.23 15.81
CA GLU A 176 -0.40 10.79 15.91
C GLU A 176 -0.64 10.14 14.54
N PRO A 177 0.39 9.90 13.71
CA PRO A 177 0.17 9.32 12.40
C PRO A 177 -0.31 7.88 12.50
N HIS A 178 -1.36 7.57 11.76
CA HIS A 178 -1.92 6.23 11.62
C HIS A 178 -1.74 5.80 10.16
N VAL A 179 -0.73 4.97 9.90
CA VAL A 179 -0.37 4.50 8.57
C VAL A 179 -1.14 3.22 8.24
N LEU A 180 -1.94 3.28 7.17
CA LEU A 180 -2.66 2.14 6.59
C LEU A 180 -2.00 1.74 5.27
N VAL A 181 -1.73 0.46 5.08
CA VAL A 181 -1.11 -0.10 3.85
C VAL A 181 -1.77 -1.43 3.47
N GLN A 182 -1.78 -1.79 2.18
CA GLN A 182 -2.15 -3.14 1.77
C GLN A 182 -1.00 -4.13 2.09
N GLU A 183 -1.34 -5.25 2.73
CA GLU A 183 -0.35 -6.27 3.13
C GLU A 183 0.28 -6.97 1.92
N GLU A 184 1.60 -7.19 1.98
CA GLU A 184 2.37 -7.93 0.99
C GLU A 184 3.06 -9.14 1.66
N PRO A 185 2.94 -10.36 1.11
CA PRO A 185 3.46 -11.57 1.75
C PRO A 185 4.99 -11.75 1.62
N CYS A 186 5.65 -10.92 0.79
CA CYS A 186 7.03 -11.13 0.37
C CYS A 186 8.08 -10.48 1.31
N SER A 187 9.28 -11.08 1.33
CA SER A 187 10.30 -10.77 2.34
C SER A 187 11.00 -9.42 2.20
N GLU A 188 10.86 -8.73 1.07
CA GLU A 188 11.46 -7.42 0.87
C GLU A 188 10.51 -6.33 1.38
N GLU A 189 9.26 -6.43 0.98
CA GLU A 189 8.11 -5.62 1.35
C GLU A 189 7.88 -5.67 2.87
N ALA A 190 7.84 -6.87 3.45
CA ALA A 190 7.70 -7.07 4.90
C ALA A 190 8.90 -6.52 5.72
N ARG A 191 10.06 -6.25 5.11
CA ARG A 191 11.16 -5.52 5.76
C ARG A 191 10.93 -4.01 5.73
N VAL A 192 10.37 -3.48 4.65
CA VAL A 192 9.98 -2.06 4.55
C VAL A 192 8.85 -1.76 5.54
N ASP A 193 7.82 -2.60 5.63
CA ASP A 193 6.70 -2.42 6.57
C ASP A 193 7.19 -2.33 8.02
N LYS A 194 8.12 -3.22 8.40
CA LYS A 194 8.78 -3.19 9.71
C LYS A 194 9.65 -1.94 9.92
N ALA A 195 10.20 -1.35 8.87
CA ALA A 195 11.02 -0.15 8.94
C ALA A 195 10.15 1.12 9.07
N VAL A 196 9.10 1.27 8.25
CA VAL A 196 8.11 2.35 8.36
C VAL A 196 7.43 2.32 9.74
N LYS A 197 7.00 1.14 10.20
CA LYS A 197 6.43 0.94 11.56
C LYS A 197 7.40 1.29 12.71
N ARG A 198 8.70 1.43 12.45
CA ARG A 198 9.67 1.97 13.43
C ARG A 198 9.89 3.47 13.28
N SER A 199 9.90 4.00 12.06
CA SER A 199 10.17 5.44 11.85
C SER A 199 9.03 6.35 12.29
N VAL A 200 7.78 5.85 12.29
CA VAL A 200 6.58 6.60 12.73
C VAL A 200 6.22 6.40 14.22
N LYS A 201 7.11 5.85 15.05
CA LYS A 201 6.75 5.37 16.40
C LYS A 201 6.97 6.34 17.57
N THR A 202 7.74 7.41 17.40
CA THR A 202 8.15 8.29 18.51
C THR A 202 8.30 9.72 18.02
N PHE A 203 7.48 10.61 18.59
CA PHE A 203 7.40 12.03 18.25
C PHE A 203 7.82 12.92 19.43
N LYS A 204 8.15 14.19 19.13
CA LYS A 204 8.55 15.16 20.17
C LYS A 204 7.40 15.47 21.12
N SER A 205 6.17 15.47 20.60
CA SER A 205 4.92 15.58 21.34
C SER A 205 4.65 14.44 22.35
N GLY A 206 5.50 13.41 22.41
CA GLY A 206 5.30 12.21 23.25
C GLY A 206 4.26 11.23 22.69
N ALA A 207 3.62 11.56 21.56
CA ALA A 207 2.74 10.67 20.82
C ALA A 207 3.50 9.51 20.15
N SER A 208 2.78 8.42 19.86
CA SER A 208 3.32 7.23 19.20
C SER A 208 2.42 6.82 18.05
N GLY A 209 2.92 6.93 16.82
CA GLY A 209 2.14 6.59 15.64
C GLY A 209 1.82 5.10 15.53
N SER A 210 0.71 4.81 14.87
CA SER A 210 0.20 3.45 14.65
C SER A 210 0.38 3.03 13.19
N PHE A 211 0.43 1.70 12.97
CA PHE A 211 0.62 1.09 11.65
C PHE A 211 -0.22 -0.17 11.56
N GLU A 212 -1.11 -0.19 10.58
CA GLU A 212 -2.10 -1.23 10.31
C GLU A 212 -1.98 -1.71 8.85
N SER A 213 -1.96 -3.03 8.65
CA SER A 213 -1.97 -3.66 7.33
C SER A 213 -3.34 -4.27 7.06
N VAL A 214 -3.80 -4.18 5.81
CA VAL A 214 -5.09 -4.72 5.37
C VAL A 214 -4.85 -5.64 4.18
N TRP A 215 -5.42 -6.86 4.19
CA TRP A 215 -5.31 -7.76 3.05
C TRP A 215 -6.20 -7.30 1.88
N GLY A 216 -5.73 -7.45 0.63
CA GLY A 216 -6.49 -6.98 -0.54
C GLY A 216 -6.06 -7.48 -1.92
N ALA A 217 -5.12 -8.43 -2.01
CA ALA A 217 -4.51 -8.83 -3.29
C ALA A 217 -5.19 -10.04 -3.97
N SER A 218 -6.07 -10.77 -3.28
CA SER A 218 -6.65 -12.04 -3.77
C SER A 218 -8.16 -11.97 -4.02
N LEU A 219 -8.63 -12.85 -4.92
CA LEU A 219 -10.04 -12.99 -5.28
C LEU A 219 -10.92 -13.46 -4.11
N TYR A 220 -10.44 -14.46 -3.37
CA TYR A 220 -11.01 -14.88 -2.10
C TYR A 220 -10.35 -14.07 -0.98
N ASP A 221 -11.12 -13.53 -0.03
CA ASP A 221 -10.55 -12.90 1.16
C ASP A 221 -9.88 -13.97 2.04
N ILE A 222 -8.75 -13.60 2.65
CA ILE A 222 -7.83 -14.55 3.30
C ILE A 222 -8.41 -15.20 4.56
N ASP A 223 -9.30 -14.48 5.26
CA ASP A 223 -10.02 -14.96 6.44
C ASP A 223 -11.16 -15.95 6.09
N ASP A 224 -11.63 -15.99 4.83
CA ASP A 224 -12.67 -16.91 4.34
C ASP A 224 -12.10 -18.27 3.87
N LEU A 225 -10.78 -18.46 3.94
CA LEU A 225 -10.13 -19.68 3.44
C LEU A 225 -10.44 -20.91 4.33
N PRO A 226 -10.84 -22.07 3.76
CA PRO A 226 -11.43 -23.18 4.50
C PRO A 226 -10.37 -24.12 5.09
N TYR A 227 -9.37 -23.58 5.79
CA TYR A 227 -8.24 -24.32 6.35
C TYR A 227 -8.12 -24.03 7.85
N ALA A 228 -8.50 -25.00 8.69
CA ALA A 228 -8.52 -24.85 10.15
C ALA A 228 -7.11 -24.59 10.75
N GLU A 229 -6.05 -25.05 10.08
CA GLU A 229 -4.65 -24.80 10.44
C GLU A 229 -4.07 -23.53 9.77
N GLY A 230 -4.94 -22.67 9.23
CA GLY A 230 -4.55 -21.50 8.45
C GLY A 230 -3.72 -21.89 7.22
N PHE A 231 -2.66 -21.11 6.95
CA PHE A 231 -1.77 -21.34 5.80
C PHE A 231 -1.09 -22.71 5.80
N ASN A 232 -0.82 -23.29 6.97
CA ASN A 232 -0.20 -24.62 7.07
C ASN A 232 -1.14 -25.74 6.58
N GLY A 233 -2.45 -25.49 6.56
CA GLY A 233 -3.44 -26.42 6.03
C GLY A 233 -3.70 -26.30 4.52
N ILE A 234 -3.03 -25.37 3.82
CA ILE A 234 -3.17 -25.21 2.37
C ILE A 234 -2.45 -26.36 1.65
N PRO A 235 -3.10 -27.05 0.69
CA PRO A 235 -2.48 -28.15 -0.04
C PRO A 235 -1.31 -27.68 -0.93
N ASP A 236 -0.24 -28.49 -0.98
CA ASP A 236 0.93 -28.27 -1.85
C ASP A 236 0.63 -28.27 -3.37
N THR A 237 -0.61 -28.59 -3.77
CA THR A 237 -1.03 -28.66 -5.17
C THR A 237 -2.29 -27.84 -5.43
N PHE A 238 -2.37 -27.26 -6.63
CA PHE A 238 -3.44 -26.33 -7.00
C PHE A 238 -4.83 -26.97 -7.02
N THR A 239 -4.99 -28.19 -7.53
CA THR A 239 -6.32 -28.79 -7.74
C THR A 239 -7.08 -29.04 -6.43
N PRO A 240 -6.49 -29.61 -5.36
CA PRO A 240 -7.16 -29.69 -4.05
C PRO A 240 -7.47 -28.32 -3.44
N PHE A 241 -6.58 -27.33 -3.60
CA PHE A 241 -6.85 -25.95 -3.15
C PHE A 241 -8.09 -25.39 -3.85
N ARG A 242 -8.10 -25.41 -5.19
CA ARG A 242 -9.19 -24.91 -6.04
C ARG A 242 -10.52 -25.55 -5.68
N ASN A 243 -10.58 -26.88 -5.68
CA ASN A 243 -11.80 -27.64 -5.36
C ASN A 243 -12.34 -27.32 -3.96
N LYS A 244 -11.48 -26.97 -3.00
CA LYS A 244 -11.90 -26.64 -1.63
C LYS A 244 -12.42 -25.20 -1.53
N VAL A 245 -11.77 -24.23 -2.17
CA VAL A 245 -12.25 -22.83 -2.14
C VAL A 245 -13.53 -22.66 -2.97
N GLU A 246 -13.64 -23.28 -4.15
CA GLU A 246 -14.86 -23.27 -4.98
C GLU A 246 -16.08 -23.85 -4.25
N LYS A 247 -15.87 -24.83 -3.35
CA LYS A 247 -16.94 -25.47 -2.58
C LYS A 247 -17.35 -24.71 -1.32
N ASN A 248 -16.42 -24.01 -0.65
CA ASN A 248 -16.64 -23.52 0.72
C ASN A 248 -16.54 -21.99 0.86
N CYS A 249 -15.88 -21.29 -0.06
CA CYS A 249 -15.75 -19.83 -0.03
C CYS A 249 -16.86 -19.16 -0.85
N LYS A 250 -17.09 -17.88 -0.58
CA LYS A 250 -17.78 -16.97 -1.51
C LYS A 250 -16.80 -15.89 -1.93
N ILE A 251 -16.92 -15.41 -3.16
CA ILE A 251 -16.21 -14.21 -3.60
C ILE A 251 -17.08 -13.02 -3.14
N PRO A 252 -16.60 -12.12 -2.26
CA PRO A 252 -17.36 -10.96 -1.86
C PRO A 252 -17.47 -9.97 -3.03
N PRO A 253 -18.52 -9.14 -3.09
CA PRO A 253 -18.62 -8.10 -4.12
C PRO A 253 -17.50 -7.06 -3.95
N PRO A 254 -17.07 -6.39 -5.04
CA PRO A 254 -16.17 -5.25 -4.99
C PRO A 254 -16.60 -4.19 -3.95
N ARG A 255 -15.65 -3.73 -3.14
CA ARG A 255 -15.87 -2.65 -2.17
C ARG A 255 -16.16 -1.33 -2.90
N PRO A 256 -17.05 -0.48 -2.37
CA PRO A 256 -17.44 0.75 -3.04
C PRO A 256 -16.25 1.69 -3.22
N ILE A 257 -16.25 2.43 -4.33
CA ILE A 257 -15.35 3.56 -4.56
C ILE A 257 -15.71 4.64 -3.53
N PRO A 258 -14.75 5.16 -2.74
CA PRO A 258 -15.01 6.23 -1.79
C PRO A 258 -15.53 7.50 -2.46
N THR A 259 -16.45 8.19 -1.77
CA THR A 259 -16.97 9.49 -2.23
C THR A 259 -15.90 10.59 -2.10
N LYS A 260 -16.03 11.67 -2.88
CA LYS A 260 -15.11 12.82 -2.85
C LYS A 260 -14.85 13.35 -1.43
N ALA A 261 -15.92 13.56 -0.67
CA ALA A 261 -15.84 14.10 0.69
C ALA A 261 -15.19 13.15 1.70
N SER A 262 -15.16 11.84 1.43
CA SER A 262 -14.55 10.84 2.33
C SER A 262 -13.04 10.67 2.18
N ILE A 263 -12.46 11.08 1.05
CA ILE A 263 -11.01 10.96 0.78
C ILE A 263 -10.27 12.30 0.68
N ALA A 264 -10.93 13.40 1.00
CA ALA A 264 -10.32 14.73 0.97
C ALA A 264 -9.07 14.83 1.85
N LEU A 265 -8.10 15.63 1.40
CA LEU A 265 -6.90 15.96 2.18
C LEU A 265 -7.27 16.66 3.51
N PRO A 266 -6.45 16.54 4.57
CA PRO A 266 -6.63 17.30 5.79
C PRO A 266 -6.64 18.81 5.50
N LYS A 267 -7.57 19.54 6.13
CA LYS A 267 -7.74 20.99 5.90
C LYS A 267 -6.81 21.88 6.75
N ASN A 268 -5.99 21.29 7.61
CA ASN A 268 -5.07 22.04 8.44
C ASN A 268 -3.91 22.59 7.60
N SER A 269 -3.62 23.89 7.71
CA SER A 269 -2.63 24.54 6.86
C SER A 269 -1.17 24.16 7.16
N ALA A 270 -0.84 23.79 8.40
CA ALA A 270 0.48 23.26 8.76
C ALA A 270 0.72 21.85 8.20
N VAL A 271 -0.32 21.00 8.15
CA VAL A 271 -0.25 19.73 7.41
C VAL A 271 -0.06 20.02 5.91
N LEU A 272 -0.87 20.92 5.34
CA LEU A 272 -0.83 21.19 3.91
C LEU A 272 0.48 21.84 3.44
N SER A 273 1.07 22.78 4.18
CA SER A 273 2.34 23.44 3.82
C SER A 273 3.52 22.47 3.72
N VAL A 274 3.57 21.47 4.61
CA VAL A 274 4.58 20.40 4.54
C VAL A 274 4.33 19.48 3.35
N LEU A 275 3.07 19.14 3.07
CA LEU A 275 2.72 18.24 1.97
C LEU A 275 2.81 18.88 0.57
N SER A 276 2.56 20.18 0.43
CA SER A 276 2.78 20.92 -0.81
C SER A 276 4.26 21.21 -1.09
N GLY A 277 5.11 21.16 -0.05
CA GLY A 277 6.52 21.56 -0.11
C GLY A 277 6.73 23.07 0.08
N GLU A 278 5.70 23.81 0.51
CA GLU A 278 5.70 25.26 0.70
C GLU A 278 6.16 25.69 2.11
N SER A 279 6.31 24.76 3.06
CA SER A 279 6.85 25.06 4.40
C SER A 279 8.33 25.46 4.32
N GLU A 280 8.64 26.69 4.72
CA GLU A 280 9.98 27.29 4.71
C GLU A 280 11.04 26.45 5.46
N ASN A 281 10.62 25.76 6.53
CA ASN A 281 11.53 25.05 7.44
C ASN A 281 11.49 23.53 7.29
N TYR A 282 10.47 22.98 6.61
CA TYR A 282 10.16 21.55 6.66
C TYR A 282 9.83 20.91 5.30
N SER A 283 10.19 21.58 4.18
CA SER A 283 10.15 20.98 2.85
C SER A 283 11.00 19.71 2.77
N ILE A 284 10.53 18.73 1.97
CA ILE A 284 11.15 17.41 1.86
C ILE A 284 11.60 17.22 0.41
N GLU A 285 12.89 17.01 0.21
CA GLU A 285 13.45 16.81 -1.12
C GLU A 285 12.78 15.61 -1.80
N ASN A 286 12.44 15.75 -3.08
CA ASN A 286 11.80 14.72 -3.88
C ASN A 286 10.51 14.14 -3.25
N CYS A 287 9.73 14.96 -2.52
CA CYS A 287 8.50 14.52 -1.84
C CYS A 287 7.48 15.66 -1.69
N SER A 288 6.41 15.67 -2.48
CA SER A 288 5.28 16.59 -2.31
C SER A 288 4.01 16.13 -3.06
N LEU A 289 2.91 16.88 -2.90
CA LEU A 289 1.68 16.76 -3.71
C LEU A 289 1.90 17.05 -5.21
N SER A 290 2.92 17.86 -5.56
CA SER A 290 3.21 18.28 -6.94
C SER A 290 4.39 17.53 -7.58
N TYR A 291 5.28 16.94 -6.79
CA TYR A 291 6.45 16.21 -7.27
C TYR A 291 6.07 14.95 -8.07
N MET A 292 6.74 14.68 -9.18
CA MET A 292 6.72 13.37 -9.85
C MET A 292 8.10 13.15 -10.48
N PRO A 293 8.78 12.02 -10.22
CA PRO A 293 10.04 11.73 -10.89
C PRO A 293 9.78 11.34 -12.35
N SER A 294 10.65 11.80 -13.26
CA SER A 294 10.78 11.22 -14.59
C SER A 294 11.57 9.91 -14.55
N LEU A 295 11.57 9.15 -15.65
CA LEU A 295 12.47 7.99 -15.80
C LEU A 295 13.95 8.37 -15.64
N LYS A 296 14.33 9.59 -16.04
CA LYS A 296 15.69 10.10 -15.89
C LYS A 296 16.05 10.36 -14.42
N ASP A 297 15.10 10.86 -13.63
CA ASP A 297 15.28 11.08 -12.18
C ASP A 297 15.35 9.75 -11.41
N LEU A 298 14.72 8.71 -11.94
CA LEU A 298 14.89 7.31 -11.50
C LEU A 298 16.20 6.67 -12.02
N GLY A 299 17.06 7.42 -12.74
CA GLY A 299 18.37 6.96 -13.18
C GLY A 299 18.37 6.01 -14.38
N TYR A 300 17.29 5.95 -15.17
CA TYR A 300 17.32 5.26 -16.47
C TYR A 300 18.10 6.06 -17.51
N THR A 301 18.83 5.37 -18.38
CA THR A 301 19.61 5.98 -19.46
C THR A 301 18.71 6.51 -20.59
N GLN A 302 19.23 7.41 -21.44
CA GLN A 302 18.46 7.96 -22.55
C GLN A 302 18.02 6.85 -23.53
N ASP A 303 18.92 5.93 -23.89
CA ASP A 303 18.62 4.79 -24.76
C ASP A 303 17.47 3.90 -24.23
N GLU A 304 17.40 3.71 -22.91
CA GLU A 304 16.31 3.00 -22.24
C GLU A 304 14.99 3.77 -22.30
N ILE A 305 15.04 5.09 -22.09
CA ILE A 305 13.86 5.97 -22.15
C ILE A 305 13.31 5.98 -23.58
N ASP A 306 14.17 6.20 -24.58
CA ASP A 306 13.83 6.20 -26.00
C ASP A 306 13.19 4.87 -26.42
N PHE A 307 13.72 3.74 -25.93
CA PHE A 307 13.15 2.40 -26.14
C PHE A 307 11.76 2.23 -25.50
N ALA A 308 11.54 2.82 -24.32
CA ALA A 308 10.25 2.74 -23.61
C ALA A 308 9.18 3.67 -24.20
N GLU A 309 9.59 4.80 -24.76
CA GLU A 309 8.71 5.76 -25.44
C GLU A 309 8.34 5.32 -26.86
N ASN A 310 9.20 4.55 -27.53
CA ASN A 310 9.01 4.02 -28.88
C ASN A 310 8.81 2.48 -28.89
N PRO A 311 7.71 1.96 -28.30
CA PRO A 311 7.49 0.52 -28.22
C PRO A 311 7.36 -0.10 -29.61
N THR A 312 8.01 -1.25 -29.80
CA THR A 312 8.00 -1.97 -31.08
C THR A 312 6.59 -2.36 -31.53
N THR A 313 6.31 -2.21 -32.83
CA THR A 313 5.07 -2.67 -33.48
C THR A 313 4.83 -4.19 -33.37
N LYS A 314 5.83 -4.95 -32.91
CA LYS A 314 5.72 -6.39 -32.64
C LYS A 314 5.14 -6.71 -31.23
N GLY A 315 4.97 -5.70 -30.38
CA GLY A 315 4.33 -5.90 -29.07
C GLY A 315 2.87 -6.32 -29.22
N VAL A 316 2.38 -7.22 -28.35
CA VAL A 316 0.99 -7.72 -28.41
C VAL A 316 -0.06 -6.62 -28.30
N MET A 317 0.25 -5.54 -27.59
CA MET A 317 -0.48 -4.27 -27.55
C MET A 317 0.44 -3.17 -27.00
N LYS A 318 0.06 -1.89 -27.19
CA LYS A 318 0.63 -0.79 -26.41
C LYS A 318 0.01 -0.81 -25.01
N PHE A 319 0.82 -1.07 -23.99
CA PHE A 319 0.39 -0.97 -22.60
C PHE A 319 0.47 0.48 -22.13
N GLU A 320 -0.50 0.86 -21.31
CA GLU A 320 -0.67 2.18 -20.67
C GLU A 320 -0.98 1.91 -19.20
N GLY A 321 -0.21 2.49 -18.29
CA GLY A 321 -0.42 2.32 -16.84
C GLY A 321 -1.75 2.91 -16.35
N GLY A 322 -2.16 2.50 -15.14
CA GLY A 322 -3.27 3.11 -14.41
C GLY A 322 -4.56 2.30 -14.35
N GLU A 323 -5.37 2.63 -13.35
CA GLU A 323 -6.73 2.13 -13.13
C GLU A 323 -7.61 2.44 -14.35
N THR A 324 -7.52 3.65 -14.89
CA THR A 324 -8.29 4.08 -16.06
C THR A 324 -8.01 3.21 -17.29
N ALA A 325 -6.74 2.90 -17.56
CA ALA A 325 -6.34 2.06 -18.69
C ALA A 325 -6.68 0.58 -18.45
N GLY A 326 -6.53 0.09 -17.22
CA GLY A 326 -6.89 -1.27 -16.83
C GLY A 326 -8.38 -1.54 -16.98
N LEU A 327 -9.24 -0.66 -16.45
CA LEU A 327 -10.69 -0.76 -16.60
C LEU A 327 -11.14 -0.63 -18.06
N ARG A 328 -10.47 0.24 -18.85
CA ARG A 328 -10.70 0.34 -20.31
C ARG A 328 -10.40 -0.99 -21.03
N ARG A 329 -9.35 -1.71 -20.62
CA ARG A 329 -9.04 -3.04 -21.19
C ARG A 329 -9.99 -4.13 -20.71
N VAL A 330 -10.51 -4.04 -19.48
CA VAL A 330 -11.60 -4.92 -19.01
C VAL A 330 -12.84 -4.74 -19.88
N GLN A 331 -13.23 -3.48 -20.15
CA GLN A 331 -14.35 -3.13 -21.03
C GLN A 331 -14.14 -3.66 -22.46
N ASP A 332 -13.01 -3.34 -23.09
CA ASP A 332 -12.64 -3.78 -24.45
C ASP A 332 -12.69 -5.30 -24.63
N TYR A 333 -12.07 -6.06 -23.71
CA TYR A 333 -11.92 -7.50 -23.85
C TYR A 333 -13.19 -8.29 -23.52
N ILE A 334 -13.89 -7.94 -22.44
CA ILE A 334 -15.04 -8.72 -21.95
C ILE A 334 -16.32 -8.32 -22.67
N PHE A 335 -16.55 -7.03 -22.90
CA PHE A 335 -17.85 -6.52 -23.33
C PHE A 335 -17.84 -6.04 -24.78
N ASP A 336 -16.91 -5.16 -25.15
CA ASP A 336 -16.95 -4.51 -26.48
C ASP A 336 -16.60 -5.50 -27.61
N LYS A 337 -15.64 -6.41 -27.36
CA LYS A 337 -15.24 -7.47 -28.30
C LYS A 337 -15.81 -8.85 -27.97
N ASP A 338 -16.45 -9.02 -26.80
CA ASP A 338 -17.07 -10.28 -26.34
C ASP A 338 -16.12 -11.51 -26.47
N LEU A 339 -14.86 -11.36 -26.03
CA LEU A 339 -13.82 -12.38 -26.19
C LEU A 339 -13.74 -13.37 -25.02
N LEU A 340 -14.35 -13.05 -23.87
CA LEU A 340 -14.29 -13.91 -22.68
C LEU A 340 -14.84 -15.32 -22.96
N LYS A 341 -15.89 -15.42 -23.78
CA LYS A 341 -16.52 -16.69 -24.16
C LYS A 341 -15.63 -17.65 -24.94
N ILE A 342 -14.55 -17.16 -25.59
CA ILE A 342 -13.56 -17.98 -26.33
C ILE A 342 -12.19 -18.04 -25.64
N TYR A 343 -12.06 -17.48 -24.43
CA TYR A 343 -10.77 -17.41 -23.72
C TYR A 343 -10.08 -18.78 -23.57
N PHE A 344 -10.85 -19.84 -23.30
CA PHE A 344 -10.29 -21.19 -23.09
C PHE A 344 -9.53 -21.70 -24.33
N ASP A 345 -10.08 -21.45 -25.52
CA ASP A 345 -9.52 -21.91 -26.79
C ASP A 345 -8.37 -21.01 -27.26
N THR A 346 -8.44 -19.70 -27.01
CA THR A 346 -7.47 -18.72 -27.51
C THR A 346 -6.25 -18.51 -26.62
N ARG A 347 -6.34 -18.77 -25.31
CA ARG A 347 -5.32 -18.40 -24.29
C ARG A 347 -3.88 -18.86 -24.55
N ASN A 348 -3.68 -19.88 -25.40
CA ASN A 348 -2.37 -20.41 -25.77
C ASN A 348 -1.77 -19.73 -27.04
N GLY A 349 -2.45 -18.75 -27.62
CA GLY A 349 -1.92 -17.94 -28.72
C GLY A 349 -0.70 -17.10 -28.33
N MET A 350 0.00 -16.56 -29.33
CA MET A 350 1.24 -15.80 -29.13
C MET A 350 1.28 -14.45 -29.88
N LEU A 351 0.28 -14.15 -30.72
CA LEU A 351 0.26 -12.97 -31.60
C LEU A 351 -1.01 -12.14 -31.35
N GLY A 352 -0.85 -10.82 -31.26
CA GLY A 352 -1.93 -9.85 -31.06
C GLY A 352 -2.43 -9.73 -29.61
N GLY A 353 -3.24 -8.70 -29.36
CA GLY A 353 -3.77 -8.41 -28.03
C GLY A 353 -4.82 -9.41 -27.56
N ASP A 354 -5.57 -10.02 -28.47
CA ASP A 354 -6.90 -10.55 -28.16
C ASP A 354 -6.97 -12.06 -27.91
N TYR A 355 -5.85 -12.79 -28.03
CA TYR A 355 -5.80 -14.21 -27.66
C TYR A 355 -5.96 -14.46 -26.15
N SER A 356 -5.82 -13.44 -25.31
CA SER A 356 -6.01 -13.51 -23.86
C SER A 356 -6.29 -12.11 -23.29
N THR A 357 -6.78 -12.04 -22.05
CA THR A 357 -7.20 -10.78 -21.40
C THR A 357 -6.13 -9.68 -21.42
N LYS A 358 -4.84 -10.05 -21.31
CA LYS A 358 -3.70 -9.14 -21.08
C LYS A 358 -3.80 -8.31 -19.78
N PHE A 359 -4.64 -8.72 -18.82
CA PHE A 359 -4.86 -8.00 -17.55
C PHE A 359 -3.65 -7.99 -16.59
N SER A 360 -2.64 -8.82 -16.83
CA SER A 360 -1.54 -9.08 -15.89
C SER A 360 -0.75 -7.86 -15.39
N PRO A 361 -0.39 -6.82 -16.19
CA PRO A 361 0.38 -5.70 -15.65
C PRO A 361 -0.48 -4.79 -14.74
N TRP A 362 -1.77 -4.62 -15.05
CA TRP A 362 -2.70 -3.87 -14.20
C TRP A 362 -3.03 -4.63 -12.90
N LEU A 363 -3.18 -5.96 -12.95
CA LEU A 363 -3.30 -6.78 -11.73
C LEU A 363 -2.02 -6.74 -10.88
N ALA A 364 -0.84 -6.76 -11.49
CA ALA A 364 0.45 -6.77 -10.78
C ALA A 364 0.78 -5.46 -10.05
N LEU A 365 0.17 -4.34 -10.43
CA LEU A 365 0.22 -3.06 -9.70
C LEU A 365 -1.09 -2.75 -8.96
N GLY A 366 -2.04 -3.69 -8.94
CA GLY A 366 -3.37 -3.51 -8.35
C GLY A 366 -4.14 -2.31 -8.89
N CYS A 367 -3.88 -1.91 -10.14
CA CYS A 367 -4.69 -0.93 -10.89
C CYS A 367 -6.10 -1.46 -11.19
N ILE A 368 -6.26 -2.79 -11.22
CA ILE A 368 -7.56 -3.47 -11.21
C ILE A 368 -7.57 -4.54 -10.11
N SER A 369 -8.72 -4.72 -9.47
CA SER A 369 -8.94 -5.84 -8.54
C SER A 369 -9.20 -7.15 -9.29
N PRO A 370 -8.91 -8.33 -8.70
CA PRO A 370 -9.48 -9.58 -9.17
C PRO A 370 -10.99 -9.71 -8.92
N ARG A 371 -11.57 -8.96 -7.97
CA ARG A 371 -13.02 -8.91 -7.70
C ARG A 371 -13.74 -7.94 -8.64
#